data_AF-A0A1B6M5G4-F1
#
_entry.id   AF-A0A1B6M5G4-F1
#
_cell.length_a   1.000
_cell.length_b   1.000
_cell.length_c   1.000
_cell.angle_alpha   90.00
_cell.angle_beta   90.00
_cell.angle_gamma   90.00
#
_symmetry.space_group_name_H-M   'P 1'
#
loop_
_entity.id
_entity.type
_entity.pdbx_description
1 polymer ?
#
loop_
_entity_poly.entity_id
_entity_poly.type
_entity_poly.pdbx_seq_one_letter_code
_entity_poly.pdbx_strand_id
1 'polypeptide(L)'
;GYCMEALDQWKQLVRLLCSCQSAVCRRPQLYSQFLDVLELHLAEIPEDFLVDIVASVNLVYVSLRELFRTMQTDSEVEGRLRSKAERFQQRLTEKFEWDFDDLDRDEEDEAPVVVEL
;
A
#
# COMPACT_ATOMS: atom_id res chain seq x y z
N GLY A 1 11.32 -24.87 4.89
CA GLY A 1 12.29 -23.77 4.79
C GLY A 1 11.57 -22.61 4.16
N TYR A 2 11.48 -21.48 4.87
CA TYR A 2 10.91 -20.28 4.29
C TYR A 2 11.92 -19.70 3.30
N CYS A 3 11.53 -19.51 2.04
CA CYS A 3 12.38 -18.85 1.04
C CYS A 3 12.23 -17.35 1.22
N MET A 4 13.10 -16.74 2.03
CA MET A 4 13.06 -15.30 2.30
C MET A 4 13.22 -14.48 1.01
N GLU A 5 14.04 -14.93 0.07
CA GLU A 5 14.20 -14.29 -1.25
C GLU A 5 12.88 -14.22 -2.03
N ALA A 6 12.06 -15.27 -1.97
CA ALA A 6 10.76 -15.28 -2.64
C ALA A 6 9.77 -14.31 -1.97
N LEU A 7 9.80 -14.22 -0.63
CA LEU A 7 9.00 -13.26 0.11
C LEU A 7 9.42 -11.82 -0.21
N ASP A 8 10.72 -11.54 -0.24
CA ASP A 8 11.24 -10.23 -0.59
C ASP A 8 10.86 -9.84 -2.01
N GLN A 9 10.97 -10.78 -2.96
CA GLN A 9 10.54 -10.54 -4.33
C GLN A 9 9.03 -10.27 -4.44
N TRP A 10 8.21 -10.99 -3.67
CA TRP A 10 6.79 -10.70 -3.56
C TRP A 10 6.54 -9.28 -3.04
N LYS A 11 7.25 -8.83 -1.99
CA LYS A 11 7.14 -7.46 -1.48
C LYS A 11 7.52 -6.43 -2.54
N GLN A 12 8.56 -6.68 -3.36
CA GLN A 12 8.93 -5.80 -4.47
C GLN A 12 7.83 -5.69 -5.54
N LEU A 13 7.15 -6.80 -5.85
CA LEU A 13 6.02 -6.79 -6.78
C LEU A 13 4.81 -6.01 -6.24
N VAL A 14 4.52 -6.17 -4.94
CA VAL A 14 3.48 -5.39 -4.26
C VAL A 14 3.81 -3.89 -4.35
N ARG A 15 5.04 -3.51 -4.00
CA ARG A 15 5.51 -2.12 -4.11
C ARG A 15 5.34 -1.56 -5.51
N LEU A 16 5.76 -2.31 -6.53
CA LEU A 16 5.66 -1.89 -7.93
C LEU A 16 4.22 -1.61 -8.35
N LEU A 17 3.28 -2.50 -7.99
CA LEU A 17 1.87 -2.31 -8.33
C LEU A 17 1.26 -1.12 -7.58
N CYS A 18 1.67 -0.92 -6.33
CA CYS A 18 1.21 0.21 -5.52
C CYS A 18 1.68 1.58 -6.01
N SER A 19 2.88 1.68 -6.60
CA SER A 19 3.46 2.95 -7.06
C SER A 19 3.05 3.35 -8.48
N CYS A 20 2.37 2.47 -9.22
CA CYS A 20 1.96 2.73 -10.61
C CYS A 20 0.67 3.57 -10.70
N GLN A 21 0.73 4.85 -10.37
CA GLN A 21 -0.45 5.74 -10.30
C GLN A 21 -1.33 5.70 -11.56
N SER A 22 -0.74 5.91 -12.74
CA SER A 22 -1.50 5.92 -14.00
C SER A 22 -2.14 4.57 -14.34
N ALA A 23 -1.60 3.46 -13.81
CA ALA A 23 -2.15 2.13 -14.07
C ALA A 23 -3.44 1.89 -13.29
N VAL A 24 -3.61 2.52 -12.13
CA VAL A 24 -4.83 2.45 -11.30
C VAL A 24 -6.05 2.87 -12.13
N CYS A 25 -5.94 3.99 -12.84
CA CYS A 25 -7.00 4.54 -13.69
C CYS A 25 -7.16 3.75 -15.00
N ARG A 26 -6.06 3.30 -15.60
CA ARG A 26 -6.08 2.60 -16.91
C ARG A 26 -6.48 1.13 -16.82
N ARG A 27 -6.34 0.48 -15.66
CA ARG A 27 -6.55 -0.96 -15.47
C ARG A 27 -7.32 -1.27 -14.18
N PRO A 28 -8.53 -0.72 -13.97
CA PRO A 28 -9.25 -0.86 -12.71
C PRO A 28 -9.59 -2.32 -12.36
N GLN A 29 -9.82 -3.18 -13.35
CA GLN A 29 -10.05 -4.61 -13.14
C GLN A 29 -8.83 -5.33 -12.56
N LEU A 30 -7.63 -4.99 -13.04
CA LEU A 30 -6.38 -5.55 -12.53
C LEU A 30 -6.20 -5.16 -11.06
N TYR A 31 -6.45 -3.90 -10.72
CA TYR A 31 -6.35 -3.44 -9.33
C TYR A 31 -7.43 -4.05 -8.45
N SER A 32 -8.66 -4.20 -8.95
CA SER A 32 -9.72 -4.89 -8.21
C SER A 32 -9.33 -6.33 -7.84
N GLN A 33 -8.75 -7.09 -8.77
CA GLN A 33 -8.27 -8.45 -8.52
C GLN A 33 -7.01 -8.46 -7.65
N PHE A 34 -6.10 -7.51 -7.86
CA PHE A 34 -4.91 -7.35 -7.04
C PHE A 34 -5.27 -7.13 -5.56
N LEU A 35 -6.25 -6.28 -5.26
CA LEU A 35 -6.72 -6.07 -3.88
C LEU A 35 -7.27 -7.38 -3.27
N ASP A 36 -8.05 -8.17 -4.02
CA ASP A 36 -8.58 -9.46 -3.53
C ASP A 36 -7.44 -10.44 -3.22
N VAL A 37 -6.49 -10.57 -4.15
CA VAL A 37 -5.36 -11.50 -4.01
C VAL A 37 -4.42 -11.06 -2.89
N LEU A 38 -4.16 -9.76 -2.77
CA LEU A 38 -3.30 -9.22 -1.73
C LEU A 38 -3.92 -9.42 -0.34
N GLU A 39 -5.23 -9.24 -0.20
CA GLU A 39 -5.94 -9.52 1.03
C GLU A 39 -5.79 -10.99 1.47
N LEU A 40 -5.96 -11.94 0.54
CA LEU A 40 -5.75 -13.36 0.81
C LEU A 40 -4.30 -13.66 1.21
N HIS A 41 -3.33 -13.06 0.53
CA HIS A 41 -1.92 -13.25 0.91
C HIS A 41 -1.61 -12.71 2.30
N LEU A 42 -2.09 -11.49 2.63
CA LEU A 42 -1.94 -10.91 3.96
C LEU A 42 -2.69 -11.72 5.03
N ALA A 43 -3.75 -12.44 4.65
CA ALA A 43 -4.43 -13.32 5.58
C ALA A 43 -3.55 -14.48 6.06
N GLU A 44 -2.70 -15.01 5.17
CA GLU A 44 -1.87 -16.20 5.38
C GLU A 44 -0.45 -15.89 5.86
N ILE A 45 0.09 -14.70 5.54
CA ILE A 45 1.44 -14.30 5.94
C ILE A 45 1.42 -13.94 7.44
N PRO A 46 2.26 -14.57 8.29
CA PRO A 46 2.35 -14.17 9.69
C PRO A 46 2.91 -12.75 9.83
N GLU A 47 2.37 -11.98 10.76
CA GLU A 47 2.63 -10.55 10.92
C GLU A 47 4.11 -10.21 11.10
N ASP A 48 4.84 -11.06 11.82
CA ASP A 48 6.29 -10.94 12.04
C ASP A 48 7.11 -10.90 10.73
N PHE A 49 6.56 -11.42 9.62
CA PHE A 49 7.22 -11.40 8.31
C PHE A 49 6.95 -10.12 7.49
N LEU A 50 5.98 -9.31 7.91
CA LEU A 50 5.61 -8.07 7.21
C LEU A 50 6.55 -6.92 7.60
N VAL A 51 7.07 -6.92 8.82
CA VAL A 51 8.08 -5.97 9.29
C VAL A 51 9.45 -6.35 8.74
N ASP A 52 10.15 -5.40 8.12
CA ASP A 52 11.56 -5.58 7.78
C ASP A 52 12.39 -5.57 9.08
N ILE A 53 13.07 -6.66 9.40
CA ILE A 53 13.86 -6.81 10.64
C ILE A 53 15.06 -5.83 10.67
N VAL A 54 15.59 -5.46 9.50
CA VAL A 54 16.78 -4.60 9.39
C VAL A 54 16.38 -3.12 9.44
N ALA A 55 15.30 -2.75 8.75
CA ALA A 55 14.83 -1.37 8.65
C ALA A 55 13.76 -0.99 9.68
N SER A 56 13.15 -1.96 10.37
CA SER A 56 11.94 -1.79 11.19
C SER A 56 10.77 -1.12 10.42
N VAL A 57 10.78 -1.22 9.09
CA VAL A 57 9.76 -0.64 8.21
C VAL A 57 8.94 -1.76 7.60
N ASN A 58 7.62 -1.66 7.68
CA ASN A 58 6.73 -2.57 6.96
C ASN A 58 6.53 -2.07 5.53
N LEU A 59 7.28 -2.65 4.58
CA LEU A 59 7.24 -2.25 3.18
C LEU A 59 5.85 -2.39 2.55
N VAL A 60 5.07 -3.39 2.96
CA VAL A 60 3.73 -3.63 2.44
C VAL A 60 2.77 -2.53 2.90
N TYR A 61 2.83 -2.17 4.17
CA TYR A 61 2.08 -1.05 4.73
C TYR A 61 2.38 0.27 4.02
N VAL A 62 3.67 0.62 3.87
CA VAL A 62 4.10 1.85 3.16
C VAL A 62 3.60 1.85 1.71
N SER A 63 3.74 0.72 1.01
CA SER A 63 3.26 0.58 -0.36
C SER A 63 1.74 0.75 -0.45
N LEU A 64 0.99 0.18 0.50
CA LEU A 64 -0.46 0.32 0.53
C LEU A 64 -0.92 1.75 0.82
N ARG A 65 -0.23 2.49 1.71
CA ARG A 65 -0.50 3.92 1.93
C ARG A 65 -0.38 4.72 0.62
N GLU A 66 0.67 4.49 -0.15
CA GLU A 66 0.88 5.16 -1.44
C GLU A 66 -0.25 4.84 -2.45
N LEU A 67 -0.63 3.57 -2.57
CA LEU A 67 -1.70 3.13 -3.45
C LEU A 67 -3.04 3.77 -3.06
N PHE A 68 -3.35 3.74 -1.77
CA PHE A 68 -4.58 4.28 -1.24
C PHE A 68 -4.67 5.80 -1.39
N ARG A 69 -3.57 6.50 -1.17
CA ARG A 69 -3.47 7.94 -1.43
C ARG A 69 -3.81 8.23 -2.87
N THR A 70 -3.19 7.52 -3.81
CA THR A 70 -3.48 7.63 -5.24
C THR A 70 -4.97 7.40 -5.54
N MET A 71 -5.57 6.35 -4.96
CA MET A 71 -6.99 6.04 -5.14
C MET A 71 -7.92 7.09 -4.53
N GLN A 72 -7.47 7.85 -3.54
CA GLN A 72 -8.22 8.93 -2.90
C GLN A 72 -8.07 10.27 -3.63
N THR A 73 -6.86 10.62 -4.08
CA THR A 73 -6.57 11.93 -4.67
C THR A 73 -6.88 12.01 -6.17
N ASP A 74 -6.71 10.92 -6.92
CA ASP A 74 -6.94 10.92 -8.36
C ASP A 74 -8.43 10.77 -8.68
N SER A 75 -9.01 11.82 -9.26
CA SER A 75 -10.43 11.88 -9.65
C SER A 75 -10.81 10.91 -10.79
N GLU A 76 -9.85 10.41 -11.56
CA GLU A 76 -10.09 9.47 -12.66
C GLU A 76 -10.27 8.02 -12.19
N VAL A 77 -10.01 7.74 -10.90
CA VAL A 77 -10.16 6.40 -10.32
C VAL A 77 -11.63 6.01 -10.24
N GLU A 78 -11.95 4.84 -10.81
CA GLU A 78 -13.30 4.28 -10.82
C GLU A 78 -13.91 4.17 -9.41
N GLY A 79 -15.12 4.71 -9.21
CA GLY A 79 -15.77 4.75 -7.89
C GLY A 79 -15.93 3.39 -7.22
N ARG A 80 -16.20 2.32 -7.98
CA ARG A 80 -16.28 0.96 -7.42
C ARG A 80 -14.95 0.47 -6.86
N LEU A 81 -13.85 0.79 -7.56
CA LEU A 81 -12.50 0.45 -7.11
C LEU A 81 -12.15 1.24 -5.84
N ARG A 82 -12.48 2.53 -5.80
CA ARG A 82 -12.31 3.38 -4.62
C ARG A 82 -13.04 2.83 -3.40
N SER A 83 -14.34 2.53 -3.51
CA SER A 83 -15.09 1.94 -2.40
C SER A 83 -14.57 0.55 -1.98
N LYS A 84 -13.93 -0.19 -2.89
CA LYS A 84 -13.28 -1.45 -2.55
C LYS A 84 -11.99 -1.22 -1.76
N ALA A 85 -11.20 -0.23 -2.15
CA ALA A 85 -10.00 0.17 -1.44
C ALA A 85 -10.32 0.66 -0.02
N GLU A 86 -11.36 1.50 0.15
CA GLU A 86 -11.83 1.97 1.46
C GLU A 86 -12.22 0.81 2.39
N ARG A 87 -12.99 -0.17 1.88
CA ARG A 87 -13.32 -1.36 2.68
C ARG A 87 -12.08 -2.18 3.00
N PHE A 88 -11.11 -2.25 2.10
CA PHE A 88 -9.88 -2.99 2.31
C PHE A 88 -9.01 -2.33 3.39
N GLN A 89 -8.89 -1.00 3.38
CA GLN A 89 -8.26 -0.22 4.45
C GLN A 89 -8.84 -0.59 5.81
N GLN A 90 -10.18 -0.53 5.96
CA GLN A 90 -10.85 -0.86 7.22
C GLN A 90 -10.48 -2.25 7.73
N ARG A 91 -10.48 -3.26 6.85
CA ARG A 91 -10.10 -4.63 7.23
C ARG A 91 -8.63 -4.76 7.64
N LEU A 92 -7.74 -4.01 6.98
CA LEU A 92 -6.32 -4.00 7.34
C LEU A 92 -6.08 -3.27 8.67
N THR A 93 -6.77 -2.17 8.92
CA THR A 93 -6.72 -1.46 10.22
C THR A 93 -7.26 -2.35 11.33
N GLU A 94 -8.39 -3.03 11.13
CA GLU A 94 -8.96 -3.95 12.12
C GLU A 94 -8.06 -5.14 12.41
N LYS A 95 -7.37 -5.68 11.40
CA LYS A 95 -6.55 -6.89 11.54
C LYS A 95 -5.15 -6.60 12.08
N PHE A 96 -4.48 -5.57 11.54
CA PHE A 96 -3.07 -5.31 11.76
C PHE A 96 -2.80 -4.04 12.57
N GLU A 97 -3.85 -3.34 13.00
CA GLU A 97 -3.75 -2.04 13.68
C GLU A 97 -2.98 -0.99 12.85
N TRP A 98 -3.00 -1.13 11.51
CA TRP A 98 -2.37 -0.19 10.60
C TRP A 98 -3.19 1.09 10.46
N ASP A 99 -2.48 2.22 10.50
CA ASP A 99 -3.08 3.55 10.38
C ASP A 99 -3.12 3.98 8.90
N PHE A 100 -4.32 4.13 8.36
CA PHE A 100 -4.54 4.68 7.01
C PHE A 100 -5.22 6.04 7.05
N ASP A 101 -5.33 6.66 8.23
CA ASP A 101 -5.76 8.04 8.36
C ASP A 101 -4.62 8.96 7.88
N ASP A 102 -5.01 10.14 7.40
CA ASP A 102 -4.08 11.20 7.02
C ASP A 102 -2.97 10.74 6.05
N LEU A 103 -3.37 10.20 4.89
CA LEU A 103 -2.46 9.68 3.87
C LEU A 103 -1.55 10.73 3.23
N ASP A 104 -1.79 12.02 3.48
CA ASP A 104 -1.00 13.14 2.97
C ASP A 104 0.08 13.61 3.97
N ARG A 105 0.05 13.13 5.23
CA ARG A 105 0.94 13.59 6.31
C ARG A 105 2.44 13.39 6.05
N ASP A 106 2.80 12.36 5.30
CA ASP A 106 4.21 12.03 5.05
C ASP A 106 4.91 13.07 4.13
N GLU A 107 4.16 13.86 3.34
CA GLU A 107 4.76 14.88 2.46
C GLU A 107 5.17 16.16 3.21
N GLU A 108 4.53 16.48 4.34
CA GLU A 108 4.83 17.71 5.10
C GLU A 108 6.19 17.61 5.82
N ASP A 109 6.54 16.43 6.32
CA ASP A 109 7.81 16.18 7.02
C ASP A 109 9.02 16.03 6.07
N GLU A 110 8.78 15.84 4.76
CA GLU A 110 9.81 15.72 3.72
C GLU A 110 10.03 17.03 2.92
N ALA A 111 9.35 18.12 3.25
CA ALA A 111 9.51 19.40 2.56
C ALA A 111 10.91 20.01 2.79
N PRO A 112 11.60 20.51 1.75
CA PRO A 112 12.93 21.08 1.90
C PRO A 112 12.89 22.36 2.74
N VAL A 113 13.79 22.47 3.72
CA VAL A 113 13.97 23.69 4.51
C VAL A 113 14.44 24.82 3.61
N VAL A 114 13.61 25.84 3.42
CA VAL A 114 13.99 27.05 2.69
C VAL A 114 15.00 27.83 3.52
N VAL A 115 16.23 27.94 3.02
CA VAL A 115 17.27 28.78 3.63
C VAL A 115 17.24 30.14 2.96
N GLU A 116 16.91 31.20 3.68
CA GLU A 116 17.09 32.57 3.20
C GLU A 116 18.59 32.88 3.11
N LEU A 117 19.05 33.31 1.93
CA LEU A 117 20.43 33.68 1.62
C LEU A 117 20.76 35.11 2.07
#